data_AF-A0A0R3F5F7-F1
#
_entry.id   AF-A0A0R3F5F7-F1
#
_cell.length_a   1.000
_cell.length_b   1.000
_cell.length_c   1.000
_cell.angle_alpha   90.00
_cell.angle_beta   90.00
_cell.angle_gamma   90.00
#
_symmetry.space_group_name_H-M   'P 1'
#
loop_
_entity.id
_entity.type
_entity.pdbx_description
1 polymer ?
#
loop_
_entity_poly.entity_id
_entity_poly.type
_entity_poly.pdbx_seq_one_letter_code
_entity_poly.pdbx_strand_id
1 'polypeptide(L)'
;MSVVTTEQGLPVALKIDPRELKKSPQHLANEILALCRLSGMRAQVAHRREMQAQGVDSPTIEIMGLATESDVVNAEERIFGDEDMPDSWMRSV
;
A
#
# COMPACT_ATOMS: atom_id res chain seq x y z
N MET A 1 -10.04 2.89 6.32
CA MET A 1 -9.94 1.40 6.35
C MET A 1 -8.47 0.98 6.38
N SER A 2 -8.11 -0.18 6.94
CA SER A 2 -6.72 -0.68 6.90
C SER A 2 -6.66 -2.18 6.68
N VAL A 3 -5.61 -2.65 5.99
CA VAL A 3 -5.33 -4.07 5.74
C VAL A 3 -3.95 -4.43 6.28
N VAL A 4 -3.76 -5.69 6.64
CA VAL A 4 -2.45 -6.30 6.85
C VAL A 4 -2.35 -7.49 5.91
N THR A 5 -1.23 -7.61 5.21
CA THR A 5 -1.03 -8.66 4.20
C THR A 5 0.30 -9.40 4.39
N THR A 6 0.41 -10.56 3.74
CA THR A 6 1.70 -11.16 3.41
C THR A 6 2.43 -10.32 2.34
N GLU A 7 3.68 -10.68 2.02
CA GLU A 7 4.46 -10.06 0.93
C GLU A 7 3.85 -10.28 -0.46
N GLN A 8 3.01 -11.31 -0.63
CA GLN A 8 2.26 -11.56 -1.86
C GLN A 8 0.95 -10.77 -1.92
N GLY A 9 0.66 -9.94 -0.92
CA GLY A 9 -0.58 -9.16 -0.84
C GLY A 9 -1.80 -9.99 -0.41
N LEU A 10 -1.60 -11.18 0.17
CA LEU A 10 -2.70 -11.97 0.71
C LEU A 10 -3.15 -11.38 2.05
N PRO A 11 -4.44 -11.04 2.24
CA PRO A 11 -4.92 -10.42 3.47
C PRO A 11 -4.88 -11.39 4.64
N VAL A 12 -4.25 -10.97 5.74
CA VAL A 12 -4.23 -11.70 7.02
C VAL A 12 -5.05 -10.99 8.10
N ALA A 13 -5.26 -9.68 7.97
CA ALA A 13 -6.17 -8.92 8.82
C ALA A 13 -6.79 -7.73 8.07
N LEU A 14 -8.02 -7.37 8.42
CA LEU A 14 -8.77 -6.26 7.83
C LEU A 14 -9.52 -5.50 8.92
N LYS A 15 -9.44 -4.16 8.87
CA LYS A 15 -10.23 -3.26 9.70
C LYS A 15 -11.02 -2.31 8.82
N ILE A 16 -12.33 -2.52 8.77
CA ILE A 16 -13.28 -1.70 8.01
C ILE A 16 -14.02 -0.78 8.99
N ASP A 17 -14.08 0.51 8.69
CA ASP A 17 -14.96 1.43 9.43
C ASP A 17 -16.41 1.18 8.98
N PRO A 18 -17.41 1.14 9.88
CA PRO A 18 -18.81 0.91 9.50
C PRO A 18 -19.35 1.88 8.43
N ARG A 19 -18.78 3.08 8.29
CA ARG A 19 -19.13 4.04 7.24
C ARG A 19 -18.81 3.52 5.84
N GLU A 20 -17.72 2.75 5.70
CA GLU A 20 -17.30 2.14 4.43
C GLU A 20 -18.33 1.12 3.92
N LEU A 21 -19.06 0.46 4.83
CA LEU A 21 -20.09 -0.52 4.49
C LEU A 21 -21.32 0.10 3.80
N LYS A 22 -21.42 1.44 3.80
CA LYS A 22 -22.46 2.17 3.06
C LYS A 22 -22.11 2.38 1.59
N LYS A 23 -20.84 2.17 1.20
CA LYS A 23 -20.41 2.21 -0.21
C LYS A 23 -21.03 1.06 -0.98
N SER A 24 -21.00 1.13 -2.31
CA SER A 24 -21.42 -0.01 -3.12
C SER A 24 -20.49 -1.21 -2.83
N PRO A 25 -21.00 -2.46 -2.77
CA PRO A 25 -20.17 -3.62 -2.46
C PRO A 25 -18.98 -3.78 -3.41
N GLN A 26 -19.18 -3.47 -4.70
CA GLN A 26 -18.11 -3.53 -5.69
C GLN A 26 -17.04 -2.46 -5.47
N HIS A 27 -17.44 -1.24 -5.11
CA HIS A 27 -16.49 -0.16 -4.79
C HIS A 27 -15.63 -0.54 -3.58
N LEU A 28 -16.27 -1.00 -2.49
CA LEU A 28 -15.56 -1.43 -1.29
C LEU A 28 -14.60 -2.60 -1.58
N ALA A 29 -15.03 -3.58 -2.38
CA ALA A 29 -14.18 -4.70 -2.77
C ALA A 29 -12.94 -4.23 -3.56
N ASN A 30 -13.11 -3.29 -4.49
CA ASN A 30 -12.01 -2.72 -5.26
C ASN A 30 -11.02 -1.98 -4.36
N GLU A 31 -11.50 -1.19 -3.40
CA GLU A 31 -10.66 -0.49 -2.42
C GLU A 31 -9.87 -1.46 -1.54
N ILE A 32 -10.51 -2.52 -1.05
CA ILE A 32 -9.84 -3.57 -0.27
C ILE A 32 -8.73 -4.23 -1.10
N LEU A 33 -9.02 -4.61 -2.35
CA LEU A 33 -8.04 -5.23 -3.23
C LEU A 33 -6.87 -4.29 -3.56
N ALA A 34 -7.15 -3.00 -3.78
CA ALA A 34 -6.11 -1.99 -4.00
C ALA A 34 -5.20 -1.84 -2.77
N LEU A 35 -5.78 -1.76 -1.58
CA LEU A 35 -5.04 -1.69 -0.33
C LEU A 35 -4.22 -2.97 -0.06
N CYS A 36 -4.75 -4.16 -0.38
CA CYS A 36 -4.01 -5.41 -0.23
C CYS A 36 -2.76 -5.44 -1.12
N ARG A 37 -2.88 -4.99 -2.37
CA ARG A 37 -1.74 -4.89 -3.30
C ARG A 37 -0.70 -3.90 -2.77
N LEU A 38 -1.13 -2.71 -2.36
CA LEU A 38 -0.23 -1.70 -1.80
C LEU A 38 0.48 -2.20 -0.53
N SER A 39 -0.24 -2.85 0.38
CA SER A 39 0.32 -3.44 1.60
C SER A 39 1.37 -4.52 1.27
N GLY A 40 1.10 -5.37 0.28
CA GLY A 40 2.07 -6.36 -0.20
C GLY A 40 3.35 -5.72 -0.74
N MET A 41 3.22 -4.66 -1.55
CA MET A 41 4.37 -3.92 -2.08
C MET A 41 5.20 -3.27 -0.96
N ARG A 42 4.56 -2.67 0.05
CA ARG A 42 5.25 -2.12 1.23
C ARG A 42 5.99 -3.21 2.01
N ALA A 43 5.40 -4.40 2.15
CA ALA A 43 6.06 -5.53 2.80
C ALA A 43 7.28 -6.02 2.00
N GLN A 44 7.19 -6.10 0.68
CA GLN A 44 8.33 -6.44 -0.19
C GLN A 44 9.47 -5.42 -0.06
N VAL A 45 9.15 -4.13 -0.02
CA VAL A 45 10.14 -3.06 0.22
C VAL A 45 10.81 -3.21 1.59
N ALA A 46 10.02 -3.48 2.64
CA ALA A 46 10.59 -3.74 3.96
C ALA A 46 11.53 -4.95 3.94
N HIS A 47 11.16 -6.02 3.23
CA HIS A 47 12.01 -7.20 3.05
C HIS A 47 13.30 -6.89 2.29
N ARG A 48 13.25 -6.06 1.23
CA ARG A 48 14.46 -5.57 0.54
C ARG A 48 15.41 -4.87 1.51
N ARG A 49 14.90 -3.98 2.36
CA ARG A 49 15.70 -3.26 3.37
C ARG A 49 16.32 -4.21 4.39
N GLU A 50 15.57 -5.23 4.82
CA GLU A 50 16.06 -6.26 5.74
C GLU A 50 17.20 -7.08 5.12
N MET A 51 17.06 -7.54 3.88
CA MET A 51 18.12 -8.26 3.17
C MET A 51 19.39 -7.41 2.99
N GLN A 52 19.24 -6.14 2.65
CA GLN A 52 20.38 -5.20 2.58
C GLN A 52 21.07 -5.06 3.94
N ALA A 53 20.31 -4.94 5.03
CA ALA A 53 20.85 -4.88 6.38
C ALA A 53 21.58 -6.17 6.79
N GLN A 54 21.18 -7.31 6.24
CA GLN A 54 21.84 -8.62 6.42
C GLN A 54 23.05 -8.82 5.49
N GLY A 55 23.37 -7.86 4.61
CA GLY A 55 24.53 -7.90 3.72
C GLY A 55 24.31 -8.64 2.41
N VAL A 56 23.05 -8.90 2.01
CA VAL A 56 22.72 -9.42 0.68
C VAL A 56 23.03 -8.35 -0.36
N ASP A 57 23.71 -8.73 -1.45
CA ASP A 57 24.09 -7.81 -2.51
C ASP A 57 22.89 -7.35 -3.36
N SER A 58 22.97 -6.13 -3.89
CA SER A 58 21.88 -5.54 -4.69
C SER A 58 21.48 -6.37 -5.91
N PRO A 59 22.41 -6.92 -6.73
CA PRO A 59 22.04 -7.79 -7.85
C PRO A 59 21.18 -8.99 -7.44
N THR A 60 21.51 -9.66 -6.33
CA THR A 60 20.69 -10.76 -5.80
C THR A 60 19.28 -10.32 -5.45
N ILE A 61 19.14 -9.18 -4.76
CA ILE A 61 17.83 -8.61 -4.40
C ILE A 61 17.02 -8.20 -5.64
N GLU A 62 17.68 -7.69 -6.68
CA GLU A 62 17.05 -7.28 -7.94
C GLU A 62 16.44 -8.47 -8.69
N ILE A 63 17.13 -9.62 -8.74
CA ILE A 63 16.65 -10.84 -9.40
C ILE A 63 15.34 -11.37 -8.78
N MET A 64 15.10 -11.10 -7.49
CA MET A 64 13.88 -11.53 -6.81
C MET A 64 12.62 -10.79 -7.28
N GLY A 65 12.76 -9.69 -8.02
CA GLY A 65 11.60 -8.95 -8.57
C GLY A 65 10.71 -8.31 -7.51
N LEU A 66 11.24 -8.04 -6.31
CA LEU A 66 10.52 -7.36 -5.23
C LEU A 66 10.27 -5.90 -5.58
N ALA A 67 9.08 -5.40 -5.26
CA ALA A 67 8.70 -4.00 -5.45
C ALA A 67 9.72 -3.04 -4.86
N THR A 68 9.94 -1.92 -5.56
CA THR A 68 10.82 -0.83 -5.14
C THR A 68 10.05 0.26 -4.39
N GLU A 69 10.78 1.17 -3.74
CA GLU A 69 10.20 2.37 -3.12
C GLU A 69 9.38 3.19 -4.13
N SER A 70 9.93 3.37 -5.34
CA SER A 70 9.26 4.10 -6.42
C SER A 70 7.96 3.42 -6.84
N ASP A 71 7.92 2.09 -6.87
CA ASP A 71 6.69 1.34 -7.18
C ASP A 71 5.62 1.59 -6.12
N VAL A 72 5.99 1.61 -4.84
CA VAL A 72 5.08 1.92 -3.73
C VAL A 72 4.53 3.34 -3.88
N VAL A 73 5.39 4.34 -4.10
CA VAL A 73 4.96 5.73 -4.28
C VAL A 73 3.99 5.85 -5.47
N ASN A 74 4.33 5.25 -6.61
CA ASN A 74 3.46 5.24 -7.79
C ASN A 74 2.12 4.54 -7.55
N ALA A 75 2.06 3.54 -6.65
CA ALA A 75 0.82 2.88 -6.26
C ALA A 75 0.00 3.75 -5.31
N GLU A 76 0.64 4.43 -4.37
CA GLU A 76 0.00 5.36 -3.43
C GLU A 76 -0.65 6.53 -4.18
N GLU A 77 0.07 7.16 -5.10
CA GLU A 77 -0.46 8.23 -5.96
C GLU A 77 -1.69 7.78 -6.75
N ARG A 78 -1.70 6.55 -7.27
CA ARG A 78 -2.87 6.03 -8.01
C ARG A 78 -4.08 5.75 -7.10
N ILE A 79 -3.85 5.44 -5.83
CA ILE A 79 -4.92 5.09 -4.88
C ILE A 79 -5.45 6.34 -4.17
N PHE A 80 -4.58 7.28 -3.82
CA PHE A 80 -4.87 8.43 -2.97
C PHE A 80 -4.67 9.80 -3.64
N GLY A 81 -4.00 9.87 -4.80
CA GLY A 81 -3.66 11.14 -5.46
C GLY A 81 -4.87 11.94 -5.97
N ASP A 82 -6.03 11.29 -6.12
CA ASP A 82 -7.30 11.93 -6.45
C ASP A 82 -8.14 12.31 -5.21
N GLU A 83 -7.67 12.03 -3.98
CA GLU A 83 -8.32 12.54 -2.77
C GLU A 83 -8.00 14.04 -2.64
N ASP A 84 -8.93 14.89 -3.11
CA ASP A 84 -8.89 16.35 -2.93
C ASP A 84 -8.44 16.69 -1.50
N MET A 85 -7.27 17.33 -1.42
CA MET A 85 -6.73 17.84 -0.17
C MET A 85 -7.81 18.71 0.50
N PRO A 86 -8.17 18.48 1.77
CA PRO A 86 -9.30 19.18 2.36
C PRO A 86 -9.02 20.70 2.37
N ASP A 87 -9.90 21.48 1.73
CA ASP A 87 -9.90 22.97 1.65
C ASP A 87 -9.56 23.68 2.98
N SER A 88 -9.77 22.97 4.10
CA SER A 88 -9.38 23.39 5.45
C SER A 88 -7.90 23.76 5.63
N TRP A 89 -7.00 23.36 4.74
CA TRP A 89 -5.59 23.73 4.78
C TRP A 89 -5.26 25.02 4.02
N MET A 90 -6.22 25.58 3.25
CA MET A 90 -6.06 26.85 2.53
C MET A 90 -6.56 28.09 3.29
N ARG A 91 -7.09 27.95 4.51
CA ARG A 91 -7.35 29.12 5.37
C ARG A 91 -6.14 29.42 6.24
N SER A 92 -5.21 30.22 5.71
CA SER A 92 -4.33 31.02 6.58
C SER A 92 -5.20 31.95 7.41
N VAL A 93 -5.04 31.88 8.72
CA VAL A 93 -5.42 32.96 9.66
C VAL A 93 -4.44 34.12 9.52
#